data_AF-A0A351HTZ7-F1
#
_entry.id   AF-A0A351HTZ7-F1
#
_cell.length_a   1.000
_cell.length_b   1.000
_cell.length_c   1.000
_cell.angle_alpha   90.00
_cell.angle_beta   90.00
_cell.angle_gamma   90.00
#
_symmetry.space_group_name_H-M   'P 1'
#
loop_
_entity.id
_entity.type
_entity.pdbx_description
1 polymer ?
#
loop_
_entity_poly.entity_id
_entity_poly.type
_entity_poly.pdbx_seq_one_letter_code
_entity_poly.pdbx_strand_id
1 'polypeptide(L)'
;MNGLVKQVFCGLIIAGICVFPIGIIAKEQNHDTELIKNLDLEASDENQSLNEGTQRSEISLNSIHAGDYWYDTIVGGIRIVAYTGSGGNVDIPATLDGKSVLEIGSDVFNGNTSLTGVNLPNSVTSLGMRSFYNCPNLDSVFLGNGLTTIGNGSFWGAQALNSIIIPSSVTTIGYAAFANCNALTKITIFNSTLTFDGQVFGTIPHLTIYGYAGSTAESYAYANMRPFISLPASYVDVYYSTHVQNVGWQSAKKNGEISGTVGQGLRLEGIKILVDNSEVNVAIQYQTHVQNIGWQPMVSNGDLSGTTGLSLRLEGIRIELDGVDVGKYDVYYRVHAQNYGWLDWAKNGASAGTEGMALRLEGIQIIVVPSGSAAPGATVVPFAS
;
A
#
# COMPACT_ATOMS: atom_id res chain seq x y z
N MET A 1 22.05 21.11 59.79
CA MET A 1 23.36 21.78 59.93
C MET A 1 23.97 21.87 58.54
N ASN A 2 23.70 22.97 57.82
CA ASN A 2 24.65 24.06 57.54
C ASN A 2 25.87 23.54 56.74
N GLY A 3 26.05 23.85 55.46
CA GLY A 3 26.31 25.21 54.98
C GLY A 3 26.29 25.37 53.45
N LEU A 4 26.51 26.62 53.06
CA LEU A 4 25.97 27.36 51.92
C LEU A 4 27.14 27.86 51.00
N VAL A 5 26.86 27.99 49.69
CA VAL A 5 27.42 28.93 48.66
C VAL A 5 28.91 28.90 48.26
N LYS A 6 29.18 28.79 46.94
CA LYS A 6 29.60 29.93 46.08
C LYS A 6 29.72 29.60 44.59
N GLN A 7 28.96 30.36 43.78
CA GLN A 7 29.15 30.56 42.35
C GLN A 7 30.46 31.30 42.06
N VAL A 8 31.06 31.01 40.90
CA VAL A 8 31.96 31.93 40.19
C VAL A 8 31.57 31.90 38.70
N PHE A 9 30.95 32.99 38.23
CA PHE A 9 30.90 33.38 36.82
C PHE A 9 31.84 34.58 36.66
N CYS A 10 32.70 34.55 35.65
CA CYS A 10 33.47 35.72 35.21
C CYS A 10 33.76 35.61 33.71
N GLY A 11 33.44 36.66 32.95
CA GLY A 11 33.69 36.73 31.51
C GLY A 11 32.82 37.77 30.80
N LEU A 12 33.09 39.04 31.09
CA LEU A 12 32.43 40.27 30.63
C LEU A 12 33.03 40.74 29.28
N ILE A 13 32.21 41.13 28.28
CA ILE A 13 32.55 42.16 27.28
C ILE A 13 31.29 42.99 26.99
N ILE A 14 31.43 44.33 27.07
CA ILE A 14 30.40 45.37 27.00
C ILE A 14 30.56 46.23 25.73
N ALA A 15 29.41 46.61 25.16
CA ALA A 15 29.06 47.80 24.33
C ALA A 15 29.73 48.00 22.94
N GLY A 16 29.07 48.59 21.94
CA GLY A 16 27.91 49.48 21.99
C GLY A 16 27.19 49.73 20.65
N ILE A 17 26.11 50.49 20.80
CA ILE A 17 24.97 50.81 19.94
C ILE A 17 25.30 51.96 18.95
N CYS A 18 24.66 52.01 17.76
CA CYS A 18 23.89 53.18 17.29
C CYS A 18 23.20 52.98 15.92
N VAL A 19 22.02 53.60 15.82
CA VAL A 19 21.00 53.54 14.75
C VAL A 19 21.06 54.81 13.87
N PHE A 20 20.59 54.68 12.62
CA PHE A 20 20.50 55.60 11.44
C PHE A 20 20.15 57.09 11.66
N PRO A 21 20.42 57.96 10.65
CA PRO A 21 19.32 58.38 9.75
C PRO A 21 19.66 58.56 8.24
N ILE A 22 18.59 58.77 7.48
CA ILE A 22 18.30 58.87 6.04
C ILE A 22 19.06 59.98 5.26
N GLY A 23 19.30 59.77 3.95
CA GLY A 23 19.62 60.82 2.98
C GLY A 23 19.47 60.38 1.51
N ILE A 24 18.35 60.75 0.89
CA ILE A 24 18.02 60.65 -0.54
C ILE A 24 18.77 61.73 -1.33
N ILE A 25 19.38 61.39 -2.48
CA ILE A 25 19.60 62.35 -3.58
C ILE A 25 19.34 61.65 -4.92
N ALA A 26 18.32 62.14 -5.62
CA ALA A 26 18.03 61.86 -7.02
C ALA A 26 18.87 62.76 -7.93
N LYS A 27 19.20 62.27 -9.13
CA LYS A 27 19.46 63.12 -10.29
C LYS A 27 18.98 62.40 -11.56
N GLU A 28 17.84 62.84 -12.07
CA GLU A 28 17.43 62.69 -13.47
C GLU A 28 18.39 63.46 -14.37
N GLN A 29 18.75 62.88 -15.51
CA GLN A 29 18.60 63.53 -16.81
C GLN A 29 18.29 62.47 -17.87
N ASN A 30 17.14 62.62 -18.49
CA ASN A 30 16.66 61.90 -19.66
C ASN A 30 16.81 62.83 -20.87
N HIS A 31 17.27 62.31 -22.01
CA HIS A 31 16.91 62.74 -23.38
C HIS A 31 17.76 61.95 -24.39
N ASP A 32 17.17 60.90 -24.99
CA ASP A 32 16.87 60.86 -26.43
C ASP A 32 16.59 59.41 -26.90
N THR A 33 15.35 59.23 -27.35
CA THR A 33 14.78 58.08 -28.06
C THR A 33 15.19 58.10 -29.54
N GLU A 34 15.72 56.99 -30.07
CA GLU A 34 15.41 56.51 -31.43
C GLU A 34 15.60 54.97 -31.54
N LEU A 35 14.84 54.40 -32.47
CA LEU A 35 14.40 53.01 -32.59
C LEU A 35 15.48 51.94 -32.89
N ILE A 36 15.42 50.88 -32.08
CA ILE A 36 15.39 49.42 -32.38
C ILE A 36 15.99 48.93 -33.73
N LYS A 37 17.02 48.08 -33.62
CA LYS A 37 17.13 46.85 -34.42
C LYS A 37 17.96 45.77 -33.71
N ASN A 38 17.24 44.76 -33.22
CA ASN A 38 17.61 43.34 -33.06
C ASN A 38 19.04 43.02 -32.58
N LEU A 39 19.18 42.59 -31.33
CA LEU A 39 19.63 41.23 -30.97
C LEU A 39 19.59 41.06 -29.43
N ASP A 40 19.14 39.88 -29.03
CA ASP A 40 18.88 39.32 -27.70
C ASP A 40 19.80 39.74 -26.55
N LEU A 41 19.22 39.98 -25.36
CA LEU A 41 19.66 39.44 -24.06
C LEU A 41 18.69 39.81 -22.93
N GLU A 42 18.50 38.83 -22.04
CA GLU A 42 17.49 38.63 -21.00
C GLU A 42 17.37 39.74 -19.94
N ALA A 43 16.14 40.04 -19.49
CA ALA A 43 15.72 40.07 -18.09
C ALA A 43 14.28 40.58 -17.90
N SER A 44 13.66 40.09 -16.82
CA SER A 44 12.48 40.63 -16.11
C SER A 44 11.13 40.37 -16.80
N ASP A 45 10.01 40.10 -16.13
CA ASP A 45 9.58 40.04 -14.73
C ASP A 45 8.38 39.08 -14.71
N GLU A 46 8.05 38.48 -13.57
CA GLU A 46 6.68 38.62 -13.04
C GLU A 46 6.54 37.90 -11.70
N ASN A 47 6.38 38.73 -10.66
CA ASN A 47 5.68 38.38 -9.45
C ASN A 47 4.18 38.33 -9.79
N GLN A 48 3.69 37.16 -10.23
CA GLN A 48 2.26 36.86 -10.34
C GLN A 48 1.90 35.67 -9.44
N SER A 49 1.00 35.94 -8.51
CA SER A 49 0.16 35.05 -7.69
C SER A 49 0.49 33.54 -7.70
N LEU A 50 0.99 33.04 -6.57
CA LEU A 50 0.89 31.63 -6.22
C LEU A 50 -0.54 31.34 -5.75
N ASN A 51 -1.41 30.96 -6.68
CA ASN A 51 -2.64 30.25 -6.32
C ASN A 51 -2.99 29.18 -7.37
N GLU A 52 -3.00 27.94 -6.88
CA GLU A 52 -3.74 26.75 -7.30
C GLU A 52 -3.49 26.10 -8.69
N GLY A 53 -3.17 24.80 -8.65
CA GLY A 53 -3.71 23.84 -9.61
C GLY A 53 -2.91 23.53 -10.87
N THR A 54 -1.68 23.03 -10.76
CA THR A 54 -1.12 22.21 -11.85
C THR A 54 -0.31 21.06 -11.27
N GLN A 55 -0.79 19.83 -11.50
CA GLN A 55 -0.06 18.58 -11.28
C GLN A 55 1.36 18.74 -11.87
N ARG A 56 2.39 18.87 -11.04
CA ARG A 56 3.74 18.53 -11.48
C ARG A 56 3.88 17.02 -11.39
N SER A 57 3.26 16.31 -12.33
CA SER A 57 3.60 14.90 -12.55
C SER A 57 5.08 14.84 -12.92
N GLU A 58 5.86 13.92 -12.33
CA GLU A 58 7.30 13.71 -12.62
C GLU A 58 7.57 13.22 -14.06
N ILE A 59 6.58 13.27 -14.96
CA ILE A 59 6.71 12.90 -16.37
C ILE A 59 7.81 13.75 -16.99
N SER A 60 8.92 13.08 -17.30
CA SER A 60 10.05 13.66 -18.02
C SER A 60 9.87 13.44 -19.52
N LEU A 61 10.70 14.11 -20.34
CA LEU A 61 10.75 13.85 -21.79
C LEU A 61 11.09 12.39 -22.14
N ASN A 62 11.66 11.63 -21.18
CA ASN A 62 12.07 10.24 -21.38
C ASN A 62 11.08 9.23 -20.79
N SER A 63 9.99 9.69 -20.16
CA SER A 63 8.99 8.80 -19.59
C SER A 63 8.22 8.07 -20.69
N ILE A 64 7.96 6.79 -20.48
CA ILE A 64 7.30 5.89 -21.43
C ILE A 64 5.86 5.68 -21.00
N HIS A 65 4.93 5.74 -21.94
CA HIS A 65 3.51 5.50 -21.72
C HIS A 65 3.14 4.05 -22.05
N ALA A 66 2.49 3.36 -21.10
CA ALA A 66 1.98 2.00 -21.27
C ALA A 66 0.63 1.84 -20.55
N GLY A 67 -0.45 1.72 -21.34
CA GLY A 67 -1.82 1.61 -20.81
C GLY A 67 -2.22 2.88 -20.06
N ASP A 68 -2.53 2.73 -18.78
CA ASP A 68 -2.92 3.82 -17.87
C ASP A 68 -1.73 4.47 -17.15
N TYR A 69 -0.49 4.09 -17.49
CA TYR A 69 0.69 4.44 -16.71
C TYR A 69 1.75 5.15 -17.55
N TRP A 70 2.40 6.13 -16.94
CA TRP A 70 3.70 6.63 -17.38
C TRP A 70 4.79 6.12 -16.44
N TYR A 71 5.93 5.72 -16.98
CA TYR A 71 7.03 5.20 -16.19
C TYR A 71 8.41 5.60 -16.71
N ASP A 72 9.38 5.63 -15.80
CA ASP A 72 10.80 5.76 -16.10
C ASP A 72 11.52 4.42 -15.87
N THR A 73 12.55 4.14 -16.68
CA THR A 73 13.40 2.98 -16.42
C THR A 73 14.42 3.31 -15.33
N ILE A 74 14.53 2.43 -14.33
CA ILE A 74 15.50 2.52 -13.24
C ILE A 74 16.38 1.26 -13.23
N VAL A 75 17.41 1.25 -12.39
CA VAL A 75 18.24 0.06 -12.21
C VAL A 75 17.36 -1.08 -11.68
N GLY A 76 17.32 -2.20 -12.42
CA GLY A 76 16.58 -3.41 -12.04
C GLY A 76 15.10 -3.45 -12.45
N GLY A 77 14.52 -2.35 -12.95
CA GLY A 77 13.10 -2.32 -13.30
C GLY A 77 12.60 -0.95 -13.72
N ILE A 78 11.39 -0.61 -13.29
CA ILE A 78 10.76 0.68 -13.61
C ILE A 78 10.15 1.35 -12.38
N ARG A 79 10.06 2.68 -12.46
CA ARG A 79 9.30 3.54 -11.55
C ARG A 79 8.11 4.10 -12.29
N ILE A 80 6.89 3.87 -11.79
CA ILE A 80 5.70 4.55 -12.31
C ILE A 80 5.75 6.00 -11.85
N VAL A 81 5.60 6.96 -12.76
CA VAL A 81 5.71 8.41 -12.49
C VAL A 81 4.40 9.17 -12.71
N ALA A 82 3.42 8.55 -13.38
CA ALA A 82 2.05 9.06 -13.42
C ALA A 82 1.04 7.95 -13.70
N TYR A 83 -0.19 8.17 -13.26
CA TYR A 83 -1.36 7.36 -13.61
C TYR A 83 -2.40 8.24 -14.31
N THR A 84 -2.88 7.79 -15.46
CA THR A 84 -3.87 8.48 -16.31
C THR A 84 -5.15 7.66 -16.52
N GLY A 85 -5.29 6.54 -15.82
CA GLY A 85 -6.49 5.71 -15.88
C GLY A 85 -7.69 6.31 -15.16
N SER A 86 -8.84 5.65 -15.27
CA SER A 86 -10.13 6.14 -14.78
C SER A 86 -10.31 6.09 -13.26
N GLY A 87 -9.44 5.41 -12.51
CA GLY A 87 -9.56 5.17 -11.07
C GLY A 87 -10.31 3.89 -10.74
N GLY A 88 -11.13 3.91 -9.69
CA GLY A 88 -11.76 2.71 -9.12
C GLY A 88 -10.80 1.91 -8.25
N ASN A 89 -10.96 0.58 -8.23
CA ASN A 89 -10.00 -0.33 -7.60
C ASN A 89 -8.90 -0.66 -8.62
N VAL A 90 -7.71 -0.08 -8.43
CA VAL A 90 -6.59 -0.18 -9.36
C VAL A 90 -5.65 -1.30 -8.96
N ASP A 91 -5.48 -2.26 -9.87
CA ASP A 91 -4.43 -3.26 -9.77
C ASP A 91 -3.15 -2.75 -10.44
N ILE A 92 -2.14 -2.46 -9.63
CA ILE A 92 -0.83 -2.09 -10.17
C ILE A 92 -0.21 -3.34 -10.81
N PRO A 93 0.18 -3.29 -12.09
CA PRO A 93 0.75 -4.46 -12.73
C PRO A 93 2.13 -4.77 -12.15
N ALA A 94 2.44 -6.05 -11.96
CA ALA A 94 3.78 -6.47 -11.51
C ALA A 94 4.86 -6.18 -12.58
N THR A 95 4.46 -6.11 -13.86
CA THR A 95 5.33 -5.78 -14.97
C THR A 95 4.64 -4.83 -15.96
N LEU A 96 5.40 -3.90 -16.55
CA LEU A 96 5.01 -3.14 -17.76
C LEU A 96 6.09 -3.37 -18.82
N ASP A 97 5.68 -3.66 -20.06
CA ASP A 97 6.58 -3.93 -21.19
C ASP A 97 7.69 -4.95 -20.86
N GLY A 98 7.33 -5.99 -20.11
CA GLY A 98 8.24 -7.06 -19.69
C GLY A 98 9.23 -6.69 -18.58
N LYS A 99 9.16 -5.48 -18.02
CA LYS A 99 10.02 -5.02 -16.91
C LYS A 99 9.24 -4.99 -15.60
N SER A 100 9.87 -5.40 -14.50
CA SER A 100 9.27 -5.38 -13.16
C SER A 100 8.99 -3.95 -12.70
N VAL A 101 7.77 -3.70 -12.21
CA VAL A 101 7.41 -2.48 -11.50
C VAL A 101 7.97 -2.56 -10.09
N LEU A 102 8.94 -1.70 -9.78
CA LEU A 102 9.64 -1.69 -8.49
C LEU A 102 9.23 -0.50 -7.61
N GLU A 103 8.85 0.63 -8.21
CA GLU A 103 8.60 1.85 -7.46
C GLU A 103 7.33 2.56 -7.96
N ILE A 104 6.55 3.07 -7.02
CA ILE A 104 5.55 4.10 -7.31
C ILE A 104 6.19 5.44 -6.97
N GLY A 105 6.41 6.29 -7.96
CA GLY A 105 7.06 7.58 -7.82
C GLY A 105 6.28 8.59 -6.98
N SER A 106 6.81 9.81 -6.90
CA SER A 106 6.14 10.87 -6.16
C SER A 106 4.86 11.29 -6.87
N ASP A 107 3.83 11.62 -6.11
CA ASP A 107 2.59 12.24 -6.61
C ASP A 107 1.80 11.45 -7.67
N VAL A 108 2.12 10.18 -7.92
CA VAL A 108 1.55 9.38 -9.02
C VAL A 108 0.02 9.36 -9.03
N PHE A 109 -0.59 9.21 -7.86
CA PHE A 109 -2.05 9.23 -7.68
C PHE A 109 -2.53 10.48 -6.92
N ASN A 110 -1.72 11.53 -6.81
CA ASN A 110 -2.08 12.71 -6.02
C ASN A 110 -3.40 13.35 -6.51
N GLY A 111 -4.33 13.54 -5.58
CA GLY A 111 -5.62 14.18 -5.84
C GLY A 111 -6.61 13.29 -6.57
N ASN A 112 -6.33 11.99 -6.72
CA ASN A 112 -7.20 11.10 -7.47
C ASN A 112 -8.48 10.81 -6.68
N THR A 113 -9.55 11.52 -7.04
CA THR A 113 -10.87 11.39 -6.40
C THR A 113 -11.69 10.22 -6.91
N SER A 114 -11.31 9.58 -8.03
CA SER A 114 -11.99 8.38 -8.52
C SER A 114 -11.36 7.09 -8.00
N LEU A 115 -10.14 7.14 -7.43
CA LEU A 115 -9.48 5.99 -6.83
C LEU A 115 -10.20 5.55 -5.55
N THR A 116 -10.71 4.32 -5.56
CA THR A 116 -11.38 3.70 -4.40
C THR A 116 -10.51 2.63 -3.76
N GLY A 117 -9.67 1.94 -4.55
CA GLY A 117 -8.78 0.91 -4.05
C GLY A 117 -7.47 0.85 -4.80
N VAL A 118 -6.42 0.33 -4.16
CA VAL A 118 -5.16 0.02 -4.83
C VAL A 118 -4.59 -1.31 -4.35
N ASN A 119 -4.19 -2.15 -5.31
CA ASN A 119 -3.54 -3.42 -5.05
C ASN A 119 -2.10 -3.37 -5.56
N LEU A 120 -1.13 -3.31 -4.63
CA LEU A 120 0.28 -3.32 -4.98
C LEU A 120 0.80 -4.75 -5.12
N PRO A 121 1.51 -5.06 -6.22
CA PRO A 121 2.16 -6.35 -6.37
C PRO A 121 3.40 -6.41 -5.46
N ASN A 122 3.85 -7.61 -5.14
CA ASN A 122 5.04 -7.83 -4.33
C ASN A 122 6.35 -7.36 -5.01
N SER A 123 6.33 -7.02 -6.30
CA SER A 123 7.50 -6.45 -6.97
C SER A 123 7.77 -5.00 -6.52
N VAL A 124 6.76 -4.27 -6.04
CA VAL A 124 6.92 -2.90 -5.58
C VAL A 124 7.63 -2.87 -4.23
N THR A 125 8.75 -2.17 -4.18
CA THR A 125 9.62 -2.05 -3.00
C THR A 125 9.55 -0.68 -2.33
N SER A 126 9.06 0.35 -3.02
CA SER A 126 8.98 1.71 -2.48
C SER A 126 7.77 2.51 -2.98
N LEU A 127 7.18 3.29 -2.07
CA LEU A 127 6.24 4.37 -2.36
C LEU A 127 6.93 5.72 -2.20
N GLY A 128 6.86 6.53 -3.25
CA GLY A 128 7.39 7.89 -3.28
C GLY A 128 6.60 8.87 -2.41
N MET A 129 7.16 10.07 -2.27
CA MET A 129 6.53 11.16 -1.54
C MET A 129 5.15 11.45 -2.14
N ARG A 130 4.12 11.52 -1.30
CA ARG A 130 2.76 11.88 -1.72
C ARG A 130 2.15 10.98 -2.80
N SER A 131 2.60 9.73 -2.92
CA SER A 131 2.17 8.79 -3.97
C SER A 131 0.65 8.61 -4.09
N PHE A 132 -0.10 8.63 -2.98
CA PHE A 132 -1.57 8.61 -2.88
C PHE A 132 -2.11 9.77 -2.04
N TYR A 133 -1.45 10.93 -2.10
CA TYR A 133 -1.83 12.13 -1.37
C TYR A 133 -3.18 12.65 -1.84
N ASN A 134 -4.07 13.02 -0.92
CA ASN A 134 -5.42 13.52 -1.24
C ASN A 134 -6.22 12.58 -2.16
N CYS A 135 -6.21 11.28 -1.90
CA CYS A 135 -7.16 10.34 -2.49
C CYS A 135 -8.34 10.11 -1.53
N PRO A 136 -9.34 11.01 -1.45
CA PRO A 136 -10.32 11.00 -0.36
C PRO A 136 -11.20 9.75 -0.34
N ASN A 137 -11.44 9.12 -1.49
CA ASN A 137 -12.29 7.95 -1.65
C ASN A 137 -11.51 6.61 -1.55
N LEU A 138 -10.20 6.65 -1.35
CA LEU A 138 -9.38 5.45 -1.19
C LEU A 138 -9.71 4.76 0.14
N ASP A 139 -10.43 3.65 0.08
CA ASP A 139 -10.89 2.88 1.23
C ASP A 139 -10.16 1.54 1.42
N SER A 140 -9.51 1.05 0.36
CA SER A 140 -8.92 -0.29 0.28
C SER A 140 -7.49 -0.23 -0.25
N VAL A 141 -6.51 -0.59 0.58
CA VAL A 141 -5.09 -0.59 0.20
C VAL A 141 -4.46 -1.93 0.55
N PHE A 142 -4.12 -2.71 -0.48
CA PHE A 142 -3.28 -3.88 -0.32
C PHE A 142 -1.82 -3.53 -0.59
N LEU A 143 -0.98 -3.57 0.46
CA LEU A 143 0.47 -3.41 0.34
C LEU A 143 1.10 -4.79 0.12
N GLY A 144 1.77 -4.98 -1.02
CA GLY A 144 2.51 -6.21 -1.30
C GLY A 144 3.68 -6.43 -0.32
N ASN A 145 4.08 -7.69 -0.13
CA ASN A 145 5.14 -8.09 0.81
C ASN A 145 6.57 -7.75 0.36
N GLY A 146 6.75 -7.14 -0.81
CA GLY A 146 8.04 -6.58 -1.21
C GLY A 146 8.27 -5.16 -0.72
N LEU A 147 7.21 -4.48 -0.24
CA LEU A 147 7.29 -3.07 0.10
C LEU A 147 8.17 -2.86 1.33
N THR A 148 9.19 -2.02 1.19
CA THR A 148 10.13 -1.68 2.26
C THR A 148 9.92 -0.27 2.80
N THR A 149 9.49 0.66 1.94
CA THR A 149 9.41 2.09 2.27
C THR A 149 8.05 2.66 1.90
N ILE A 150 7.39 3.30 2.87
CA ILE A 150 6.24 4.17 2.64
C ILE A 150 6.74 5.61 2.76
N GLY A 151 6.67 6.37 1.68
CA GLY A 151 7.19 7.74 1.61
C GLY A 151 6.41 8.78 2.43
N ASN A 152 6.98 9.97 2.50
CA ASN A 152 6.40 11.09 3.22
C ASN A 152 5.04 11.46 2.63
N GLY A 153 4.02 11.55 3.47
CA GLY A 153 2.65 11.89 3.07
C GLY A 153 2.02 10.92 2.06
N SER A 154 2.52 9.70 1.89
CA SER A 154 2.06 8.79 0.83
C SER A 154 0.54 8.56 0.84
N PHE A 155 -0.12 8.48 2.00
CA PHE A 155 -1.56 8.31 2.13
C PHE A 155 -2.23 9.51 2.81
N TRP A 156 -1.58 10.67 2.86
CA TRP A 156 -2.14 11.84 3.52
C TRP A 156 -3.49 12.20 2.94
N GLY A 157 -4.50 12.41 3.78
CA GLY A 157 -5.84 12.77 3.33
C GLY A 157 -6.61 11.65 2.63
N ALA A 158 -6.22 10.38 2.79
CA ALA A 158 -7.05 9.23 2.41
C ALA A 158 -8.24 9.09 3.39
N GLN A 159 -9.27 9.91 3.19
CA GLN A 159 -10.34 10.13 4.16
C GLN A 159 -11.27 8.90 4.35
N ALA A 160 -11.39 8.03 3.35
CA ALA A 160 -12.19 6.82 3.42
C ALA A 160 -11.43 5.60 3.98
N LEU A 161 -10.10 5.68 4.13
CA LEU A 161 -9.27 4.57 4.59
C LEU A 161 -9.55 4.28 6.06
N ASN A 162 -10.31 3.22 6.33
CA ASN A 162 -10.74 2.85 7.67
C ASN A 162 -9.70 2.04 8.45
N SER A 163 -8.93 1.24 7.72
CA SER A 163 -7.90 0.38 8.27
C SER A 163 -6.84 0.04 7.22
N ILE A 164 -5.63 -0.31 7.68
CA ILE A 164 -4.55 -0.75 6.80
C ILE A 164 -3.66 -1.77 7.52
N ILE A 165 -3.18 -2.75 6.75
CA ILE A 165 -2.14 -3.70 7.17
C ILE A 165 -0.80 -3.24 6.61
N ILE A 166 0.18 -3.05 7.49
CA ILE A 166 1.57 -2.80 7.14
C ILE A 166 2.32 -4.14 7.21
N PRO A 167 2.78 -4.70 6.07
CA PRO A 167 3.45 -6.00 6.04
C PRO A 167 4.79 -5.94 6.76
N SER A 168 5.29 -7.10 7.19
CA SER A 168 6.55 -7.22 7.94
C SER A 168 7.78 -6.75 7.15
N SER A 169 7.67 -6.66 5.83
CA SER A 169 8.71 -6.15 4.93
C SER A 169 8.95 -4.65 5.05
N VAL A 170 7.96 -3.87 5.50
CA VAL A 170 8.08 -2.41 5.60
C VAL A 170 9.01 -2.07 6.75
N THR A 171 10.13 -1.44 6.44
CA THR A 171 11.16 -1.02 7.39
C THR A 171 11.07 0.46 7.73
N THR A 172 10.46 1.29 6.86
CA THR A 172 10.34 2.74 7.08
C THR A 172 8.96 3.26 6.70
N ILE A 173 8.38 4.09 7.56
CA ILE A 173 7.18 4.88 7.28
C ILE A 173 7.51 6.37 7.46
N GLY A 174 7.35 7.12 6.37
CA GLY A 174 7.72 8.52 6.25
C GLY A 174 6.84 9.50 7.02
N TYR A 175 7.34 10.72 7.15
CA TYR A 175 6.66 11.82 7.82
C TYR A 175 5.24 12.04 7.29
N ALA A 176 4.28 12.12 8.21
CA ALA A 176 2.87 12.37 7.93
C ALA A 176 2.23 11.41 6.91
N ALA A 177 2.81 10.21 6.69
CA ALA A 177 2.33 9.25 5.69
C ALA A 177 0.83 8.94 5.79
N PHE A 178 0.25 8.97 6.99
CA PHE A 178 -1.17 8.72 7.25
C PHE A 178 -1.88 9.89 7.96
N ALA A 179 -1.32 11.09 7.95
CA ALA A 179 -2.01 12.22 8.56
C ALA A 179 -3.27 12.60 7.76
N ASN A 180 -4.29 13.11 8.45
CA ASN A 180 -5.61 13.43 7.90
C ASN A 180 -6.40 12.23 7.31
N CYS A 181 -6.00 10.98 7.58
CA CYS A 181 -6.84 9.81 7.34
C CYS A 181 -7.90 9.69 8.46
N ASN A 182 -8.91 10.55 8.44
CA ASN A 182 -9.82 10.72 9.58
C ASN A 182 -10.72 9.50 9.88
N ALA A 183 -10.97 8.63 8.89
CA ALA A 183 -11.65 7.36 9.10
C ALA A 183 -10.73 6.25 9.65
N LEU A 184 -9.42 6.45 9.69
CA LEU A 184 -8.46 5.42 10.08
C LEU A 184 -8.55 5.14 11.58
N THR A 185 -9.26 4.07 11.92
CA THR A 185 -9.46 3.62 13.30
C THR A 185 -8.45 2.56 13.71
N LYS A 186 -7.89 1.83 12.74
CA LYS A 186 -7.02 0.69 12.99
C LYS A 186 -5.85 0.63 12.02
N ILE A 187 -4.65 0.41 12.56
CA ILE A 187 -3.50 0.00 11.77
C ILE A 187 -2.86 -1.24 12.41
N THR A 188 -2.55 -2.24 11.59
CA THR A 188 -1.82 -3.44 12.03
C THR A 188 -0.43 -3.43 11.43
N ILE A 189 0.58 -3.58 12.28
CA ILE A 189 1.99 -3.49 11.91
C ILE A 189 2.71 -4.79 12.23
N PHE A 190 3.21 -5.47 11.20
CA PHE A 190 3.88 -6.76 11.35
C PHE A 190 5.41 -6.69 11.40
N ASN A 191 6.02 -5.51 11.30
CA ASN A 191 7.45 -5.33 11.53
C ASN A 191 7.69 -4.81 12.95
N SER A 192 8.40 -5.60 13.77
CA SER A 192 8.70 -5.25 15.17
C SER A 192 9.76 -4.15 15.32
N THR A 193 10.55 -3.90 14.28
CA THR A 193 11.72 -3.00 14.31
C THR A 193 11.68 -1.91 13.23
N LEU A 194 10.50 -1.58 12.69
CA LEU A 194 10.40 -0.52 11.67
C LEU A 194 10.68 0.88 12.26
N THR A 195 11.11 1.79 11.40
CA THR A 195 11.38 3.19 11.73
C THR A 195 10.19 4.08 11.34
N PHE A 196 9.70 4.87 12.30
CA PHE A 196 8.73 5.94 12.06
C PHE A 196 9.47 7.27 11.92
N ASP A 197 9.31 7.95 10.79
CA ASP A 197 9.84 9.30 10.61
C ASP A 197 8.83 10.33 11.12
N GLY A 198 9.08 10.88 12.32
CA GLY A 198 8.27 11.94 12.92
C GLY A 198 6.79 11.59 13.14
N GLN A 199 5.90 12.51 12.75
CA GLN A 199 4.46 12.43 13.05
C GLN A 199 3.69 11.68 11.95
N VAL A 200 3.98 10.39 11.79
CA VAL A 200 3.37 9.50 10.77
C VAL A 200 1.84 9.60 10.68
N PHE A 201 1.12 9.64 11.81
CA PHE A 201 -0.36 9.66 11.84
C PHE A 201 -0.97 11.04 12.10
N GLY A 202 -0.15 12.09 12.27
CA GLY A 202 -0.65 13.42 12.65
C GLY A 202 -1.61 13.38 13.85
N THR A 203 -2.76 14.04 13.72
CA THR A 203 -3.75 14.24 14.81
C THR A 203 -4.97 13.30 14.74
N ILE A 204 -4.84 12.05 14.30
CA ILE A 204 -5.99 11.10 14.28
C ILE A 204 -6.29 10.64 15.72
N PRO A 205 -7.38 11.07 16.40
CA PRO A 205 -7.52 10.85 17.83
C PRO A 205 -8.06 9.45 18.20
N HIS A 206 -8.62 8.73 17.23
CA HIS A 206 -9.29 7.43 17.45
C HIS A 206 -8.49 6.22 16.94
N LEU A 207 -7.27 6.44 16.45
CA LEU A 207 -6.44 5.38 15.88
C LEU A 207 -5.90 4.45 16.98
N THR A 208 -6.19 3.16 16.86
CA THR A 208 -5.55 2.09 17.62
C THR A 208 -4.46 1.42 16.78
N ILE A 209 -3.26 1.30 17.35
CA ILE A 209 -2.11 0.64 16.72
C ILE A 209 -2.05 -0.80 17.22
N TYR A 210 -1.97 -1.75 16.29
CA TYR A 210 -1.75 -3.16 16.57
C TYR A 210 -0.33 -3.53 16.15
N GLY A 211 0.40 -4.23 16.99
CA GLY A 211 1.77 -4.68 16.69
C GLY A 211 2.27 -5.70 17.71
N TYR A 212 3.50 -6.19 17.55
CA TYR A 212 4.08 -7.10 18.56
C TYR A 212 4.45 -6.36 19.84
N ALA A 213 4.30 -7.02 20.98
CA ALA A 213 4.82 -6.52 22.25
C ALA A 213 6.35 -6.33 22.16
N GLY A 214 6.85 -5.23 22.72
CA GLY A 214 8.24 -4.80 22.63
C GLY A 214 8.64 -4.15 21.29
N SER A 215 7.70 -3.94 20.37
CA SER A 215 8.00 -3.37 19.05
C SER A 215 8.22 -1.85 19.07
N THR A 216 8.82 -1.34 18.00
CA THR A 216 8.86 0.10 17.72
C THR A 216 7.46 0.69 17.55
N ALA A 217 6.49 -0.08 17.06
CA ALA A 217 5.09 0.35 16.95
C ALA A 217 4.45 0.56 18.34
N GLU A 218 4.73 -0.31 19.31
CA GLU A 218 4.31 -0.12 20.70
C GLU A 218 4.93 1.14 21.30
N SER A 219 6.25 1.30 21.15
CA SER A 219 6.96 2.48 21.64
C SER A 219 6.43 3.78 21.03
N TYR A 220 6.16 3.76 19.72
CA TYR A 220 5.57 4.88 19.00
C TYR A 220 4.16 5.21 19.51
N ALA A 221 3.33 4.19 19.74
CA ALA A 221 1.97 4.36 20.26
C ALA A 221 1.99 5.06 21.61
N TYR A 222 2.81 4.58 22.56
CA TYR A 222 2.94 5.19 23.88
C TYR A 222 3.50 6.62 23.82
N ALA A 223 4.54 6.86 23.02
CA ALA A 223 5.13 8.19 22.87
C ALA A 223 4.14 9.24 22.34
N ASN A 224 3.15 8.81 21.56
CA ASN A 224 2.12 9.67 20.97
C ASN A 224 0.74 9.52 21.64
N MET A 225 0.68 8.89 22.83
CA MET A 225 -0.56 8.69 23.61
C MET A 225 -1.68 7.98 22.83
N ARG A 226 -1.32 6.96 22.06
CA ARG A 226 -2.24 6.18 21.23
C ARG A 226 -2.51 4.81 21.87
N PRO A 227 -3.76 4.30 21.78
CA PRO A 227 -4.05 2.92 22.16
C PRO A 227 -3.17 1.93 21.38
N PHE A 228 -2.63 0.95 22.09
CA PHE A 228 -1.86 -0.14 21.52
C PHE A 228 -2.49 -1.49 21.88
N ILE A 229 -2.56 -2.42 20.92
CA ILE A 229 -3.01 -3.79 21.14
C ILE A 229 -1.96 -4.76 20.62
N SER A 230 -1.47 -5.62 21.50
CA SER A 230 -0.47 -6.63 21.16
C SER A 230 -1.06 -7.73 20.27
N LEU A 231 -0.32 -8.08 19.22
CA LEU A 231 -0.56 -9.25 18.38
C LEU A 231 -0.12 -10.55 19.10
N PRO A 232 -0.57 -11.73 18.63
CA PRO A 232 -0.04 -13.04 19.05
C PRO A 232 1.49 -13.11 18.93
N ALA A 233 2.08 -14.02 19.72
CA ALA A 233 3.54 -14.14 19.84
C ALA A 233 4.25 -14.54 18.53
N SER A 234 3.55 -15.17 17.60
CA SER A 234 4.09 -15.61 16.32
C SER A 234 3.15 -15.29 15.16
N TYR A 235 3.75 -15.07 14.00
CA TYR A 235 3.07 -14.87 12.73
C TYR A 235 2.81 -16.23 12.07
N VAL A 236 1.69 -16.37 11.36
CA VAL A 236 1.40 -17.59 10.59
C VAL A 236 1.53 -17.30 9.12
N ASP A 237 2.47 -17.99 8.49
CA ASP A 237 2.63 -17.96 7.05
C ASP A 237 1.67 -18.94 6.38
N VAL A 238 1.03 -18.53 5.31
CA VAL A 238 0.24 -19.39 4.42
C VAL A 238 0.93 -19.49 3.07
N TYR A 239 1.05 -20.72 2.58
CA TYR A 239 1.60 -21.05 1.28
C TYR A 239 0.53 -21.73 0.41
N TYR A 240 0.52 -21.44 -0.87
CA TYR A 240 -0.46 -22.00 -1.80
C TYR A 240 0.07 -22.06 -3.23
N SER A 241 -0.46 -22.99 -4.01
CA SER A 241 -0.20 -23.08 -5.44
C SER A 241 -1.49 -23.43 -6.17
N THR A 242 -1.62 -22.94 -7.40
CA THR A 242 -2.75 -23.21 -8.29
C THR A 242 -2.30 -24.00 -9.52
N HIS A 243 -3.14 -24.94 -9.94
CA HIS A 243 -3.03 -25.59 -11.25
C HIS A 243 -3.77 -24.76 -12.28
N VAL A 244 -3.06 -24.31 -13.32
CA VAL A 244 -3.58 -23.41 -14.36
C VAL A 244 -3.67 -24.16 -15.69
N GLN A 245 -4.76 -23.93 -16.43
CA GLN A 245 -4.95 -24.47 -17.77
C GLN A 245 -3.71 -24.28 -18.66
N ASN A 246 -3.27 -25.35 -19.34
CA ASN A 246 -2.15 -25.38 -20.28
C ASN A 246 -0.78 -24.98 -19.69
N VAL A 247 -0.70 -24.70 -18.39
CA VAL A 247 0.54 -24.33 -17.67
C VAL A 247 0.89 -25.41 -16.65
N GLY A 248 -0.11 -25.98 -15.98
CA GLY A 248 0.06 -26.93 -14.89
C GLY A 248 0.19 -26.25 -13.53
N TRP A 249 0.82 -26.95 -12.58
CA TRP A 249 1.09 -26.41 -11.25
C TRP A 249 2.12 -25.29 -11.30
N GLN A 250 1.76 -24.14 -10.71
CA GLN A 250 2.68 -23.03 -10.54
C GLN A 250 3.56 -23.20 -9.30
N SER A 251 4.61 -22.40 -9.18
CA SER A 251 5.41 -22.34 -7.96
C SER A 251 4.56 -21.90 -6.76
N ALA A 252 4.92 -22.40 -5.57
CA ALA A 252 4.24 -22.02 -4.35
C ALA A 252 4.39 -20.51 -4.08
N LYS A 253 3.28 -19.91 -3.71
CA LYS A 253 3.07 -18.52 -3.35
C LYS A 253 2.82 -18.42 -1.86
N LYS A 254 3.06 -17.25 -1.28
CA LYS A 254 3.04 -16.99 0.17
C LYS A 254 2.30 -15.70 0.50
N ASN A 255 1.45 -15.69 1.51
CA ASN A 255 0.86 -14.48 2.12
C ASN A 255 0.46 -13.36 1.14
N GLY A 256 -0.60 -13.53 0.36
CA GLY A 256 -1.10 -12.49 -0.53
C GLY A 256 -0.31 -12.32 -1.82
N GLU A 257 0.75 -13.10 -2.07
CA GLU A 257 1.29 -13.31 -3.43
C GLU A 257 0.17 -13.79 -4.39
N ILE A 258 0.12 -13.30 -5.62
CA ILE A 258 -0.86 -13.82 -6.58
C ILE A 258 -0.43 -15.23 -7.03
N SER A 259 -1.30 -16.22 -6.85
CA SER A 259 -1.21 -17.53 -7.54
C SER A 259 -2.27 -17.55 -8.65
N GLY A 260 -1.86 -17.87 -9.88
CA GLY A 260 -2.70 -17.85 -11.07
C GLY A 260 -2.07 -17.06 -12.22
N THR A 261 -2.90 -16.71 -13.20
CA THR A 261 -2.54 -15.99 -14.43
C THR A 261 -3.59 -14.91 -14.72
N VAL A 262 -3.72 -13.96 -13.78
CA VAL A 262 -4.64 -12.83 -13.85
C VAL A 262 -4.50 -12.12 -15.21
N GLY A 263 -5.63 -11.90 -15.89
CA GLY A 263 -5.69 -11.17 -17.16
C GLY A 263 -5.22 -11.95 -18.39
N GLN A 264 -4.73 -13.18 -18.25
CA GLN A 264 -4.29 -14.00 -19.40
C GLN A 264 -5.41 -14.89 -19.98
N GLY A 265 -6.60 -14.87 -19.36
CA GLY A 265 -7.73 -15.66 -19.82
C GLY A 265 -7.65 -17.16 -19.54
N LEU A 266 -6.67 -17.61 -18.74
CA LEU A 266 -6.50 -19.02 -18.38
C LEU A 266 -7.21 -19.31 -17.04
N ARG A 267 -7.95 -20.43 -16.99
CA ARG A 267 -8.68 -20.86 -15.79
C ARG A 267 -7.77 -21.52 -14.77
N LEU A 268 -8.09 -21.32 -13.49
CA LEU A 268 -7.66 -22.21 -12.41
C LEU A 268 -8.45 -23.53 -12.49
N GLU A 269 -7.79 -24.66 -12.23
CA GLU A 269 -8.40 -26.00 -12.24
C GLU A 269 -8.30 -26.70 -10.88
N GLY A 270 -7.29 -26.37 -10.08
CA GLY A 270 -7.09 -26.92 -8.74
C GLY A 270 -6.18 -26.06 -7.87
N ILE A 271 -6.16 -26.32 -6.57
CA ILE A 271 -5.38 -25.57 -5.58
C ILE A 271 -4.88 -26.48 -4.45
N LYS A 272 -3.72 -26.15 -3.91
CA LYS A 272 -3.17 -26.68 -2.65
C LYS A 272 -2.81 -25.52 -1.73
N ILE A 273 -3.15 -25.61 -0.45
CA ILE A 273 -2.90 -24.58 0.56
C ILE A 273 -2.36 -25.24 1.82
N LEU A 274 -1.34 -24.65 2.43
CA LEU A 274 -0.75 -25.09 3.69
C LEU A 274 -0.40 -23.88 4.55
N VAL A 275 -0.47 -24.03 5.86
CA VAL A 275 0.01 -23.03 6.82
C VAL A 275 1.26 -23.54 7.50
N ASP A 276 2.20 -22.63 7.81
CA ASP A 276 3.31 -22.92 8.68
C ASP A 276 2.81 -23.02 10.12
N ASN A 277 2.81 -24.23 10.65
CA ASN A 277 2.38 -24.56 12.00
C ASN A 277 3.56 -24.98 12.89
N SER A 278 4.79 -24.64 12.51
CA SER A 278 5.99 -24.98 13.27
C SER A 278 6.04 -24.30 14.64
N GLU A 279 5.45 -23.12 14.76
CA GLU A 279 5.43 -22.31 15.98
C GLU A 279 4.05 -22.24 16.66
N VAL A 280 2.98 -22.68 15.98
CA VAL A 280 1.60 -22.60 16.48
C VAL A 280 0.77 -23.81 16.07
N ASN A 281 -0.28 -24.10 16.84
CA ASN A 281 -1.25 -25.15 16.48
C ASN A 281 -2.38 -24.57 15.61
N VAL A 282 -2.04 -24.24 14.36
CA VAL A 282 -2.99 -23.80 13.33
C VAL A 282 -2.91 -24.76 12.13
N ALA A 283 -4.05 -25.15 11.60
CA ALA A 283 -4.22 -25.88 10.36
C ALA A 283 -5.14 -25.09 9.42
N ILE A 284 -5.24 -25.52 8.17
CA ILE A 284 -6.13 -24.95 7.17
C ILE A 284 -6.98 -26.03 6.51
N GLN A 285 -8.25 -25.72 6.32
CA GLN A 285 -9.23 -26.52 5.59
C GLN A 285 -9.82 -25.70 4.44
N TYR A 286 -10.05 -26.35 3.30
CA TYR A 286 -10.56 -25.66 2.12
C TYR A 286 -11.28 -26.58 1.15
N GLN A 287 -12.15 -25.99 0.35
CA GLN A 287 -12.85 -26.65 -0.75
C GLN A 287 -13.09 -25.69 -1.91
N THR A 288 -13.27 -26.24 -3.10
CA THR A 288 -13.51 -25.49 -4.34
C THR A 288 -14.82 -25.90 -5.00
N HIS A 289 -15.48 -24.96 -5.66
CA HIS A 289 -16.59 -25.22 -6.56
C HIS A 289 -16.06 -25.42 -7.98
N VAL A 290 -16.31 -26.60 -8.55
CA VAL A 290 -15.81 -27.00 -9.87
C VAL A 290 -16.97 -27.04 -10.86
N GLN A 291 -16.74 -26.49 -12.05
CA GLN A 291 -17.68 -26.55 -13.17
C GLN A 291 -18.27 -27.97 -13.34
N ASN A 292 -19.60 -28.05 -13.46
CA ASN A 292 -20.37 -29.29 -13.68
C ASN A 292 -20.26 -30.36 -12.57
N ILE A 293 -19.54 -30.09 -11.47
CA ILE A 293 -19.45 -30.99 -10.32
C ILE A 293 -20.03 -30.34 -9.07
N GLY A 294 -19.79 -29.05 -8.88
CA GLY A 294 -20.19 -28.32 -7.69
C GLY A 294 -19.07 -28.24 -6.65
N TRP A 295 -19.45 -27.91 -5.41
CA TRP A 295 -18.57 -27.93 -4.25
C TRP A 295 -17.99 -29.33 -4.01
N GLN A 296 -16.67 -29.43 -4.05
CA GLN A 296 -15.93 -30.63 -3.69
C GLN A 296 -15.93 -30.83 -2.17
N PRO A 297 -15.62 -32.05 -1.67
CA PRO A 297 -15.36 -32.26 -0.25
C PRO A 297 -14.24 -31.36 0.29
N MET A 298 -14.35 -31.03 1.58
CA MET A 298 -13.32 -30.30 2.32
C MET A 298 -12.02 -31.12 2.41
N VAL A 299 -10.90 -30.47 2.16
CA VAL A 299 -9.56 -31.06 2.31
C VAL A 299 -8.71 -30.24 3.30
N SER A 300 -7.55 -30.76 3.70
CA SER A 300 -6.68 -30.13 4.71
C SER A 300 -5.25 -29.91 4.18
N ASN A 301 -4.46 -29.09 4.89
CA ASN A 301 -3.03 -28.79 4.66
C ASN A 301 -2.34 -29.59 3.53
N GLY A 302 -2.23 -28.97 2.36
CA GLY A 302 -1.46 -29.46 1.22
C GLY A 302 -2.19 -30.41 0.28
N ASP A 303 -3.38 -30.89 0.66
CA ASP A 303 -4.19 -31.77 -0.18
C ASP A 303 -4.80 -31.03 -1.39
N LEU A 304 -5.08 -31.75 -2.47
CA LEU A 304 -5.69 -31.15 -3.66
C LEU A 304 -7.18 -30.85 -3.42
N SER A 305 -7.59 -29.60 -3.65
CA SER A 305 -8.99 -29.26 -3.95
C SER A 305 -9.13 -28.83 -5.41
N GLY A 306 -10.14 -29.37 -6.10
CA GLY A 306 -10.37 -29.14 -7.53
C GLY A 306 -9.99 -30.35 -8.38
N THR A 307 -9.61 -30.13 -9.62
CA THR A 307 -9.28 -31.19 -10.58
C THR A 307 -7.97 -30.91 -11.30
N THR A 308 -7.36 -31.96 -11.84
CA THR A 308 -6.21 -31.87 -12.75
C THR A 308 -6.46 -32.76 -13.94
N GLY A 309 -6.28 -32.24 -15.16
CA GLY A 309 -6.42 -33.03 -16.40
C GLY A 309 -7.86 -33.24 -16.89
N LEU A 310 -8.88 -32.74 -16.18
CA LEU A 310 -10.29 -32.83 -16.58
C LEU A 310 -10.78 -31.61 -17.38
N SER A 311 -9.95 -30.57 -17.50
CA SER A 311 -10.30 -29.32 -18.18
C SER A 311 -11.49 -28.56 -17.58
N LEU A 312 -11.75 -28.72 -16.28
CA LEU A 312 -12.83 -28.04 -15.58
C LEU A 312 -12.30 -26.83 -14.81
N ARG A 313 -13.01 -25.69 -14.91
CA ARG A 313 -12.65 -24.47 -14.18
C ARG A 313 -13.10 -24.54 -12.73
N LEU A 314 -12.33 -23.90 -11.86
CA LEU A 314 -12.82 -23.43 -10.57
C LEU A 314 -13.72 -22.21 -10.78
N GLU A 315 -14.80 -22.15 -10.02
CA GLU A 315 -15.76 -21.03 -9.98
C GLU A 315 -15.85 -20.40 -8.59
N GLY A 316 -15.47 -21.13 -7.54
CA GLY A 316 -15.49 -20.60 -6.18
C GLY A 316 -14.59 -21.37 -5.23
N ILE A 317 -14.32 -20.78 -4.07
CA ILE A 317 -13.49 -21.36 -3.01
C ILE A 317 -14.01 -20.96 -1.62
N ARG A 318 -13.84 -21.84 -0.63
CA ARG A 318 -13.98 -21.56 0.81
C ARG A 318 -12.71 -22.02 1.52
N ILE A 319 -12.21 -21.21 2.43
CA ILE A 319 -11.00 -21.47 3.20
C ILE A 319 -11.27 -21.09 4.65
N GLU A 320 -11.02 -22.00 5.57
CA GLU A 320 -11.11 -21.76 7.02
C GLU A 320 -9.88 -22.30 7.73
N LEU A 321 -9.57 -21.72 8.88
CA LEU A 321 -8.51 -22.22 9.74
C LEU A 321 -9.08 -23.25 10.72
N ASP A 322 -8.22 -24.15 11.19
CA ASP A 322 -8.52 -25.18 12.17
C ASP A 322 -7.35 -25.28 13.19
N GLY A 323 -7.46 -26.14 14.20
CA GLY A 323 -6.45 -26.33 15.23
C GLY A 323 -6.75 -25.60 16.54
N VAL A 324 -5.87 -25.79 17.52
CA VAL A 324 -6.06 -25.28 18.90
C VAL A 324 -5.94 -23.76 18.97
N ASP A 325 -5.03 -23.19 18.19
CA ASP A 325 -4.74 -21.75 18.17
C ASP A 325 -5.60 -20.98 17.15
N VAL A 326 -6.57 -21.63 16.50
CA VAL A 326 -7.40 -21.03 15.44
C VAL A 326 -8.05 -19.71 15.83
N GLY A 327 -8.53 -19.59 17.07
CA GLY A 327 -9.18 -18.36 17.57
C GLY A 327 -8.23 -17.16 17.68
N LYS A 328 -6.92 -17.34 17.50
CA LYS A 328 -5.90 -16.28 17.50
C LYS A 328 -5.64 -15.73 16.10
N TYR A 329 -6.20 -16.32 15.05
CA TYR A 329 -5.95 -15.94 13.66
C TYR A 329 -7.24 -15.87 12.84
N ASP A 330 -7.20 -15.06 11.79
CA ASP A 330 -8.20 -15.00 10.73
C ASP A 330 -7.50 -15.30 9.39
N VAL A 331 -8.19 -15.99 8.50
CA VAL A 331 -7.78 -16.14 7.09
C VAL A 331 -8.64 -15.24 6.22
N TYR A 332 -7.97 -14.38 5.44
CA TYR A 332 -8.59 -13.60 4.38
C TYR A 332 -8.13 -14.11 3.02
N TYR A 333 -9.06 -14.21 2.08
CA TYR A 333 -8.77 -14.64 0.71
C TYR A 333 -9.70 -13.97 -0.29
N ARG A 334 -9.20 -13.74 -1.49
CA ARG A 334 -10.02 -13.25 -2.61
C ARG A 334 -9.60 -13.92 -3.90
N VAL A 335 -10.47 -13.87 -4.89
CA VAL A 335 -10.24 -14.48 -6.20
C VAL A 335 -10.43 -13.44 -7.31
N HIS A 336 -9.63 -13.57 -8.36
CA HIS A 336 -9.83 -12.84 -9.60
C HIS A 336 -10.74 -13.66 -10.50
N ALA A 337 -11.93 -13.15 -10.78
CA ALA A 337 -12.93 -13.83 -11.60
C ALA A 337 -13.07 -13.15 -12.98
N GLN A 338 -13.29 -13.96 -14.00
CA GLN A 338 -13.54 -13.49 -15.36
C GLN A 338 -14.65 -12.43 -15.37
N ASN A 339 -14.42 -11.32 -16.08
CA ASN A 339 -15.33 -10.17 -16.23
C ASN A 339 -15.61 -9.35 -14.95
N TYR A 340 -15.18 -9.82 -13.77
CA TYR A 340 -15.32 -9.11 -12.49
C TYR A 340 -14.03 -8.45 -12.03
N GLY A 341 -12.88 -9.00 -12.41
CA GLY A 341 -11.61 -8.61 -11.79
C GLY A 341 -11.44 -9.28 -10.43
N TRP A 342 -10.68 -8.65 -9.54
CA TRP A 342 -10.62 -9.07 -8.13
C TRP A 342 -11.95 -8.79 -7.44
N LEU A 343 -12.57 -9.84 -6.91
CA LEU A 343 -13.64 -9.72 -5.93
C LEU A 343 -13.06 -9.30 -4.58
N ASP A 344 -13.94 -8.89 -3.67
CA ASP A 344 -13.55 -8.50 -2.33
C ASP A 344 -13.02 -9.68 -1.50
N TRP A 345 -12.40 -9.39 -0.37
CA TRP A 345 -11.85 -10.38 0.54
C TRP A 345 -12.96 -11.13 1.30
N ALA A 346 -13.02 -12.45 1.12
CA ALA A 346 -13.72 -13.36 1.99
C ALA A 346 -12.91 -13.60 3.27
N LYS A 347 -13.60 -14.04 4.33
CA LYS A 347 -13.03 -14.31 5.64
C LYS A 347 -13.55 -15.65 6.18
N ASN A 348 -12.69 -16.44 6.81
CA ASN A 348 -13.03 -17.59 7.67
C ASN A 348 -14.24 -18.42 7.17
N GLY A 349 -14.08 -19.16 6.08
CA GLY A 349 -15.09 -20.08 5.54
C GLY A 349 -16.13 -19.44 4.62
N ALA A 350 -16.21 -18.11 4.53
CA ALA A 350 -17.11 -17.42 3.60
C ALA A 350 -16.78 -17.75 2.13
N SER A 351 -17.78 -17.86 1.26
CA SER A 351 -17.49 -18.12 -0.17
C SER A 351 -16.72 -16.96 -0.80
N ALA A 352 -15.81 -17.28 -1.72
CA ALA A 352 -15.23 -16.34 -2.68
C ALA A 352 -15.39 -16.88 -4.11
N GLY A 353 -15.79 -16.05 -5.08
CA GLY A 353 -15.93 -16.45 -6.50
C GLY A 353 -17.30 -16.16 -7.12
N THR A 354 -17.61 -16.88 -8.20
CA THR A 354 -18.72 -16.69 -9.12
C THR A 354 -19.48 -18.00 -9.37
N GLU A 355 -19.88 -18.69 -8.29
CA GLU A 355 -20.56 -20.00 -8.36
C GLU A 355 -21.82 -19.91 -9.23
N GLY A 356 -22.01 -20.85 -10.16
CA GLY A 356 -23.24 -20.91 -10.97
C GLY A 356 -23.31 -19.89 -12.12
N MET A 357 -22.42 -18.90 -12.17
CA MET A 357 -22.37 -17.90 -13.23
C MET A 357 -21.58 -18.34 -14.47
N ALA A 358 -21.00 -19.54 -14.44
CA ALA A 358 -20.12 -20.09 -15.47
C ALA A 358 -18.86 -19.27 -15.78
N LEU A 359 -18.39 -18.47 -14.82
CA LEU A 359 -17.19 -17.64 -14.93
C LEU A 359 -16.00 -18.34 -14.25
N ARG A 360 -14.84 -18.31 -14.91
CA ARG A 360 -13.61 -18.92 -14.39
C ARG A 360 -12.94 -18.02 -13.36
N LEU A 361 -12.31 -18.64 -12.37
CA LEU A 361 -11.27 -18.00 -11.59
C LEU A 361 -9.95 -17.99 -12.39
N GLU A 362 -9.19 -16.91 -12.25
CA GLU A 362 -7.90 -16.70 -12.93
C GLU A 362 -6.75 -16.46 -11.94
N GLY A 363 -7.06 -16.14 -10.69
CA GLY A 363 -6.07 -15.93 -9.65
C GLY A 363 -6.66 -15.94 -8.24
N ILE A 364 -5.79 -16.10 -7.24
CA ILE A 364 -6.13 -16.10 -5.83
C ILE A 364 -5.04 -15.43 -4.99
N GLN A 365 -5.45 -14.73 -3.94
CA GLN A 365 -4.59 -14.26 -2.85
C GLN A 365 -5.12 -14.77 -1.52
N ILE A 366 -4.22 -15.21 -0.63
CA ILE A 366 -4.56 -15.74 0.69
C ILE A 366 -3.59 -15.16 1.71
N ILE A 367 -4.09 -14.61 2.80
CA ILE A 367 -3.29 -14.15 3.93
C ILE A 367 -3.89 -14.66 5.23
N VAL A 368 -3.01 -15.07 6.16
CA VAL A 368 -3.39 -15.34 7.54
C VAL A 368 -2.86 -14.20 8.38
N VAL A 369 -3.73 -13.65 9.22
CA VAL A 369 -3.44 -12.52 10.10
C VAL A 369 -3.95 -12.82 11.50
N PRO A 370 -3.48 -12.14 12.55
CA PRO A 370 -4.06 -12.25 13.88
C PRO A 370 -5.56 -11.97 13.89
N SER A 371 -6.30 -12.67 14.74
CA SER A 371 -7.76 -12.55 14.80
C SER A 371 -8.18 -11.11 15.12
N GLY A 372 -9.24 -10.68 14.45
CA GLY A 372 -9.74 -9.32 14.50
C GLY A 372 -8.91 -8.33 13.69
N SER A 373 -7.79 -8.72 13.07
CA SER A 373 -7.07 -7.87 12.11
C SER A 373 -7.99 -7.44 10.98
N ALA A 374 -7.76 -6.23 10.48
CA ALA A 374 -8.47 -5.73 9.31
C ALA A 374 -8.28 -6.66 8.11
N ALA A 375 -9.25 -6.71 7.21
CA ALA A 375 -9.03 -7.31 5.91
C ALA A 375 -8.00 -6.47 5.13
N PRO A 376 -7.23 -7.07 4.21
CA PRO A 376 -6.30 -6.31 3.39
C PRO A 376 -6.98 -5.35 2.38
N GLY A 377 -8.30 -5.42 2.25
CA GLY A 377 -9.10 -4.54 1.41
C GLY A 377 -10.59 -4.71 1.69
N ALA A 378 -11.42 -4.24 0.77
CA ALA A 378 -12.89 -4.37 0.85
C ALA A 378 -13.33 -5.83 1.06
N THR A 379 -14.48 -6.02 1.72
CA THR A 379 -15.06 -7.33 2.11
C THR A 379 -16.54 -7.44 1.74
N VAL A 380 -17.05 -6.53 0.91
CA VAL A 380 -18.49 -6.34 0.67
C VAL A 380 -19.02 -7.36 -0.34
N VAL A 381 -18.29 -7.59 -1.43
CA VAL A 381 -18.70 -8.48 -2.54
C VAL A 381 -17.63 -9.54 -2.82
N PRO A 382 -17.33 -10.45 -1.86
CA PRO A 382 -16.33 -11.49 -2.08
C PRO A 382 -16.84 -12.59 -3.01
N PHE A 383 -18.16 -12.69 -3.16
CA PHE A 383 -18.84 -13.76 -3.87
C PHE A 383 -20.05 -13.23 -4.62
N ALA A 384 -20.21 -13.71 -5.85
CA ALA A 384 -21.38 -13.53 -6.70
C ALA A 384 -21.90 -14.91 -7.11
N SER A 385 -23.22 -15.05 -7.27
CA SER A 385 -23.84 -16.32 -7.67
C SER A 385 -25.08 -16.11 -8.51
#